data_AF-A0A4R2THF8-F1
#
_entry.id   AF-A0A4R2THF8-F1
#
_cell.length_a   1.000
_cell.length_b   1.000
_cell.length_c   1.000
_cell.angle_alpha   90.00
_cell.angle_beta   90.00
_cell.angle_gamma   90.00
#
_symmetry.space_group_name_H-M   'P 1'
#
loop_
_entity.id
_entity.type
_entity.pdbx_description
1 polymer ?
#
loop_
_entity_poly.entity_id
_entity_poly.type
_entity_poly.pdbx_seq_one_letter_code
_entity_poly.pdbx_strand_id
1 'polypeptide(L)' 'MHSKAQAVARLKSMVFLIEEALRIADEGDNPLFGAKLSDCIDCLQSALDEISSATSVKP' A
#
# COMPACT_ATOMS: atom_id res chain seq x y z
N MET A 1 -19.43 8.02 8.27
CA MET A 1 -18.79 6.68 8.17
C MET A 1 -18.10 6.59 6.82
N HIS A 2 -16.76 6.44 6.78
CA HIS A 2 -16.08 6.16 5.51
C HIS A 2 -16.49 4.77 5.02
N SER A 3 -16.90 4.64 3.75
CA SER A 3 -17.27 3.34 3.21
C SER A 3 -16.03 2.48 3.03
N LYS A 4 -16.17 1.15 3.19
CA LYS A 4 -15.07 0.19 2.97
C LYS A 4 -14.45 0.36 1.57
N ALA A 5 -15.27 0.61 0.55
CA ALA A 5 -14.82 0.90 -0.81
C ALA A 5 -13.92 2.15 -0.90
N GLN A 6 -14.25 3.20 -0.14
CA GLN A 6 -13.42 4.40 -0.06
C GLN A 6 -12.10 4.15 0.65
N ALA A 7 -12.08 3.31 1.70
CA ALA A 7 -10.84 2.91 2.38
C ALA A 7 -9.92 2.13 1.44
N VAL A 8 -10.46 1.15 0.68
CA VAL A 8 -9.70 0.39 -0.33
C VAL A 8 -9.16 1.31 -1.42
N ALA A 9 -9.97 2.22 -1.95
CA ALA A 9 -9.54 3.16 -2.98
C ALA A 9 -8.38 4.04 -2.49
N ARG A 10 -8.46 4.54 -1.24
CA ARG A 10 -7.41 5.34 -0.62
C ARG A 10 -6.11 4.56 -0.46
N LEU A 11 -6.18 3.35 0.07
CA LEU A 11 -4.99 2.50 0.26
C LEU A 11 -4.31 2.19 -1.08
N LYS A 12 -5.08 1.87 -2.13
CA LYS A 12 -4.55 1.68 -3.48
C LYS A 12 -3.87 2.94 -4.04
N SER A 13 -4.46 4.11 -3.86
CA SER A 13 -3.82 5.38 -4.25
C SER A 13 -2.53 5.65 -3.48
N MET A 14 -2.46 5.28 -2.20
CA MET A 14 -1.25 5.44 -1.39
C MET A 14 -0.13 4.52 -1.88
N VAL A 15 -0.44 3.24 -2.15
CA VAL A 15 0.54 2.28 -2.70
C VAL A 15 1.16 2.83 -3.99
N PHE A 16 0.34 3.27 -4.94
CA PHE A 16 0.81 3.85 -6.20
C PHE A 16 1.78 5.02 -6.00
N LEU A 17 1.45 5.96 -5.10
CA LEU A 17 2.33 7.11 -4.83
C LEU A 17 3.65 6.72 -4.18
N ILE A 18 3.65 5.67 -3.35
CA ILE A 18 4.86 5.18 -2.68
C ILE A 18 5.73 4.38 -3.66
N GLU A 19 5.12 3.63 -4.59
CA GLU A 19 5.85 2.99 -5.70
C GLU A 19 6.59 4.03 -6.56
N GLU A 20 5.94 5.15 -6.86
CA GLU A 20 6.60 6.25 -7.58
C GLU A 20 7.72 6.90 -6.76
N ALA A 21 7.52 7.08 -5.45
CA ALA A 21 8.57 7.57 -4.56
C ALA A 21 9.76 6.60 -4.46
N LEU A 22 9.50 5.28 -4.47
CA LEU A 22 10.52 4.23 -4.46
C LEU A 22 11.34 4.29 -5.74
N ARG A 23 10.69 4.41 -6.90
CA ARG A 23 11.37 4.60 -8.19
C ARG A 23 12.31 5.80 -8.16
N ILE A 24 11.87 6.93 -7.62
CA ILE A 24 12.71 8.14 -7.47
C ILE A 24 13.88 7.90 -6.49
N ALA A 25 13.66 7.16 -5.39
CA ALA A 25 14.70 6.81 -4.43
C ALA A 25 15.79 5.92 -5.05
N ASP A 26 15.38 4.96 -5.89
CA ASP A 26 16.28 4.07 -6.63
C ASP A 26 17.07 4.83 -7.70
N GLU A 27 16.41 5.73 -8.46
CA GLU A 27 17.07 6.63 -9.42
C GLU A 27 18.09 7.56 -8.72
N GLY A 28 17.81 7.95 -7.48
CA GLY A 28 18.66 8.81 -6.65
C GLY A 28 19.74 8.10 -5.82
N ASP A 29 19.91 6.78 -5.99
CA ASP A 29 20.86 5.95 -5.22
C ASP A 29 20.72 6.12 -3.69
N ASN A 30 19.47 6.13 -3.21
CA ASN A 30 19.15 6.23 -1.78
C ASN A 30 18.55 4.90 -1.24
N PRO A 31 19.37 3.85 -1.06
CA PRO A 31 18.90 2.50 -0.79
C PRO A 31 18.19 2.35 0.57
N LEU A 32 18.60 3.10 1.60
CA LEU A 32 17.95 3.05 2.92
C LEU A 32 16.56 3.67 2.89
N PHE A 33 16.37 4.72 2.09
CA PHE A 33 15.05 5.31 1.90
C PHE A 33 14.17 4.39 1.06
N GLY A 34 14.70 3.83 -0.04
CA GLY A 34 14.00 2.84 -0.85
C GLY A 34 13.51 1.64 -0.03
N ALA A 35 14.36 1.08 0.83
CA ALA A 35 13.97 -0.02 1.72
C ALA A 35 12.77 0.34 2.61
N LYS A 36 12.73 1.55 3.19
CA LYS A 36 11.60 2.00 4.02
C LYS A 36 10.31 2.18 3.22
N LEU A 37 10.41 2.62 1.97
CA LEU A 37 9.25 2.75 1.09
C LEU A 37 8.71 1.37 0.70
N SER A 38 9.59 0.41 0.44
CA SER A 38 9.22 -1.00 0.23
C SER A 38 8.49 -1.58 1.44
N ASP A 39 9.05 -1.42 2.65
CA ASP A 39 8.40 -1.87 3.90
C ASP A 39 6.98 -1.25 4.05
N CYS A 40 6.83 0.01 3.64
CA CYS A 40 5.55 0.71 3.71
C CYS A 40 4.53 0.14 2.72
N ILE A 41 4.96 -0.20 1.50
CA ILE A 41 4.13 -0.87 0.50
C ILE A 41 3.64 -2.21 1.04
N ASP A 42 4.52 -3.03 1.61
CA ASP A 42 4.18 -4.34 2.17
C ASP A 42 3.13 -4.23 3.29
N CYS A 43 3.26 -3.22 4.17
CA CYS A 43 2.28 -2.96 5.22
C CYS A 43 0.90 -2.59 4.66
N LEU A 44 0.86 -1.74 3.61
CA LEU A 44 -0.40 -1.31 2.99
C LEU A 44 -1.07 -2.43 2.21
N GLN A 45 -0.29 -3.29 1.55
CA GLN A 45 -0.78 -4.48 0.85
C GLN A 45 -1.36 -5.49 1.85
N SER A 46 -0.68 -5.73 2.97
CA SER A 46 -1.20 -6.57 4.06
C SER A 46 -2.56 -6.06 4.57
N ALA A 47 -2.68 -4.74 4.80
CA ALA A 47 -3.94 -4.14 5.22
C ALA A 47 -5.05 -4.27 4.15
N LEU A 48 -4.71 -4.16 2.86
CA LEU A 48 -5.64 -4.38 1.76
C LEU A 48 -6.14 -5.83 1.70
N ASP A 49 -5.26 -6.80 1.96
CA ASP A 49 -5.58 -8.22 1.98
C ASP A 49 -6.47 -8.60 3.17
N GLU A 50 -6.22 -8.02 4.35
CA GLU A 50 -7.11 -8.18 5.51
C GLU A 50 -8.52 -7.64 5.23
N ILE A 51 -8.60 -6.46 4.61
CA ILE A 51 -9.89 -5.86 4.24
C ILE A 51 -10.61 -6.74 3.20
N SER A 52 -9.87 -7.33 2.26
CA SER A 52 -10.41 -8.18 1.20
C SER A 52 -10.82 -9.57 1.70
N SER A 53 -10.05 -10.18 2.59
CA SER A 53 -10.33 -11.49 3.19
C SER A 53 -11.52 -11.45 4.16
N ALA A 54 -11.70 -10.35 4.89
CA ALA A 54 -12.91 -10.11 5.70
C ALA A 54 -14.22 -10.07 4.87
N THR A 55 -14.12 -10.05 3.54
CA THR A 55 -15.27 -10.13 2.61
C THR A 55 -15.58 -11.56 2.14
N SER A 56 -14.73 -12.54 2.45
CA SER A 56 -14.84 -13.93 1.97
C SER A 56 -15.52 -14.87 2.97
N VAL A 57 -15.93 -14.39 4.14
CA VAL A 57 -16.73 -15.20 5.09
C VAL A 57 -18.21 -15.14 4.69
N LYS A 58 -18.69 -16.15 3.96
CA LYS A 58 -20.09 -16.60 4.00
C LYS A 58 -20.24 -18.05 3.51
N PRO A 59 -21.23 -18.79 4.04
CA PRO A 59 -22.66 -18.50 3.86
C PRO A 59 -23.41 -17.97 5.09
#